data_AF-A0A3S1F4W9-F1
#
_entry.id   AF-A0A3S1F4W9-F1
#
_cell.length_a   1.000
_cell.length_b   1.000
_cell.length_c   1.000
_cell.angle_alpha   90.00
_cell.angle_beta   90.00
_cell.angle_gamma   90.00
#
_symmetry.space_group_name_H-M   'P 1'
#
loop_
_entity.id
_entity.type
_entity.pdbx_description
1 polymer ?
#
loop_
_entity_poly.entity_id
_entity_poly.type
_entity_poly.pdbx_seq_one_letter_code
_entity_poly.pdbx_strand_id
1 'polypeptide(L)'
;MNPIASLDYAGVAVFAATGALAASRKQLDIIGFLFLASVTGIGGGTLRDVILNLPVFWVANGGYVLICAVVALLVFFSAHRFESRYKLLLWLDAIGLAAFSVMGAAKGLAITGSPVVSVVTGVLTATFGGIALGSWIWGVVADAHGAEIALIAAAGAMLAGAAIGFFLPLPKQTVLNLDPLNRFKEPMLSLDLKPRSGPIAIMIEYIIREEDVPEFLATMADRGRIRRRDGARNWTLARDLENPSVWIEHYHTPTWVEYIRHNRRATHADAVVGERIRALHSGENPPRVRRMIERPTTAGTTLVSPKGPIDH
;
A
#
# COMPACT_ATOMS: atom_id res chain seq x y z
N MET A 1 -21.30 -10.45 3.60
CA MET A 1 -20.06 -10.28 2.81
C MET A 1 -19.45 -8.93 3.16
N ASN A 2 -18.13 -8.84 3.27
CA ASN A 2 -17.45 -7.58 3.61
C ASN A 2 -17.61 -6.60 2.42
N PRO A 3 -18.13 -5.37 2.60
CA PRO A 3 -18.47 -4.47 1.49
C PRO A 3 -17.30 -4.15 0.55
N ILE A 4 -16.06 -4.17 1.07
CA ILE A 4 -14.83 -3.97 0.31
C ILE A 4 -14.57 -5.15 -0.64
N ALA A 5 -14.77 -6.40 -0.18
CA ALA A 5 -14.56 -7.58 -0.99
C ALA A 5 -15.55 -7.66 -2.17
N SER A 6 -16.79 -7.22 -1.97
CA SER A 6 -17.76 -7.12 -3.07
C SER A 6 -17.36 -6.09 -4.13
N LEU A 7 -16.73 -4.98 -3.72
CA LEU A 7 -16.24 -3.95 -4.66
C LEU A 7 -15.05 -4.44 -5.48
N ASP A 8 -14.12 -5.18 -4.86
CA ASP A 8 -12.99 -5.79 -5.57
C ASP A 8 -13.46 -6.79 -6.65
N TYR A 9 -14.40 -7.68 -6.29
CA TYR A 9 -14.99 -8.62 -7.25
C TYR A 9 -15.77 -7.93 -8.37
N ALA A 10 -16.50 -6.85 -8.05
CA ALA A 10 -17.20 -6.06 -9.05
C ALA A 10 -16.22 -5.38 -10.02
N GLY A 11 -15.12 -4.80 -9.52
CA GLY A 11 -14.10 -4.18 -10.36
C GLY A 11 -13.43 -5.19 -11.31
N VAL A 12 -13.09 -6.38 -10.82
CA VAL A 12 -12.56 -7.48 -11.65
C VAL A 12 -13.58 -7.91 -12.70
N ALA A 13 -14.86 -8.01 -12.35
CA ALA A 13 -15.92 -8.35 -13.29
C ALA A 13 -16.09 -7.30 -14.40
N VAL A 14 -16.04 -6.02 -14.05
CA VAL A 14 -16.15 -4.90 -15.01
C VAL A 14 -14.99 -4.94 -16.01
N PHE A 15 -13.74 -5.10 -15.54
CA PHE A 15 -12.59 -5.23 -16.45
C PHE A 15 -12.62 -6.55 -17.24
N ALA A 16 -13.01 -7.67 -16.63
CA ALA A 16 -13.17 -8.91 -17.37
C ALA A 16 -14.17 -8.75 -18.52
N ALA A 17 -15.24 -7.97 -18.32
CA ALA A 17 -16.22 -7.66 -19.36
C ALA A 17 -15.62 -6.78 -20.48
N THR A 18 -14.73 -5.83 -20.17
CA THR A 18 -14.06 -5.02 -21.22
C THR A 18 -13.15 -5.89 -22.09
N GLY A 19 -12.37 -6.79 -21.48
CA GLY A 19 -11.55 -7.77 -22.20
C GLY A 19 -12.40 -8.72 -23.06
N ALA A 20 -13.49 -9.25 -22.52
CA ALA A 20 -14.40 -10.12 -23.26
C ALA A 20 -15.11 -9.40 -24.43
N LEU A 21 -15.51 -8.13 -24.24
CA LEU A 21 -16.10 -7.33 -25.32
C LEU A 21 -15.08 -7.00 -26.41
N ALA A 22 -13.81 -6.78 -26.04
CA ALA A 22 -12.73 -6.63 -27.01
C ALA A 22 -12.56 -7.92 -27.85
N ALA A 23 -12.60 -9.09 -27.21
CA ALA A 23 -12.57 -10.39 -27.89
C ALA A 23 -13.76 -10.58 -28.84
N SER A 24 -14.97 -10.22 -28.40
CA SER A 24 -16.20 -10.29 -29.21
C SER A 24 -16.13 -9.44 -30.48
N ARG A 25 -15.51 -8.25 -30.39
CA ARG A 25 -15.38 -7.37 -31.55
C ARG A 25 -14.41 -7.90 -32.59
N LYS A 26 -13.42 -8.69 -32.18
CA LYS A 26 -12.49 -9.38 -33.08
C LYS A 26 -12.97 -10.79 -33.46
N GLN A 27 -14.21 -11.16 -33.10
CA GLN A 27 -14.81 -12.46 -33.39
C GLN A 27 -13.92 -13.64 -32.97
N LEU A 28 -13.25 -13.50 -31.83
CA LEU A 28 -12.43 -14.57 -31.26
C LEU A 28 -13.30 -15.72 -30.76
N ASP A 29 -12.68 -16.88 -30.60
CA ASP A 29 -13.31 -18.05 -30.00
C ASP A 29 -13.45 -17.92 -28.47
N ILE A 30 -14.12 -18.89 -27.86
CA ILE A 30 -14.36 -18.92 -26.41
C ILE A 30 -13.06 -18.87 -25.60
N ILE A 31 -11.97 -19.46 -26.11
CA ILE A 31 -10.66 -19.42 -25.48
C ILE A 31 -10.10 -18.00 -25.50
N GLY A 32 -10.21 -17.29 -26.63
CA GLY A 32 -9.85 -15.87 -26.73
C GLY A 32 -10.63 -14.98 -25.76
N PHE A 33 -11.92 -15.25 -25.54
CA PHE A 33 -12.72 -14.55 -24.53
C PHE A 33 -12.21 -14.80 -23.10
N LEU A 34 -11.99 -16.07 -22.74
CA LEU A 34 -11.46 -16.44 -21.42
C LEU A 34 -10.09 -15.82 -21.16
N PHE A 35 -9.23 -15.82 -22.18
CA PHE A 35 -7.89 -15.24 -22.10
C PHE A 35 -7.94 -13.73 -21.92
N LEU A 36 -8.62 -12.98 -22.82
CA LEU A 36 -8.67 -11.52 -22.71
C LEU A 36 -9.40 -11.07 -21.43
N ALA A 37 -10.50 -11.71 -21.05
CA ALA A 37 -11.20 -11.38 -19.81
C ALA A 37 -10.32 -11.59 -18.57
N SER A 38 -9.50 -12.65 -18.55
CA SER A 38 -8.57 -12.92 -17.46
C SER A 38 -7.43 -11.90 -17.45
N VAL A 39 -6.73 -11.72 -18.57
CA VAL A 39 -5.61 -10.78 -18.65
C VAL A 39 -6.04 -9.36 -18.27
N THR A 40 -7.20 -8.91 -18.75
CA THR A 40 -7.72 -7.58 -18.42
C THR A 40 -8.24 -7.49 -16.99
N GLY A 41 -8.98 -8.49 -16.52
CA GLY A 41 -9.59 -8.49 -15.18
C GLY A 41 -8.57 -8.59 -14.04
N ILE A 42 -7.53 -9.41 -14.19
CA ILE A 42 -6.56 -9.70 -13.12
C ILE A 42 -5.13 -9.23 -13.41
N GLY A 43 -4.79 -8.83 -14.64
CA GLY A 43 -3.41 -8.48 -15.04
C GLY A 43 -2.84 -7.27 -14.30
N GLY A 44 -3.56 -6.16 -14.24
CA GLY A 44 -3.10 -4.95 -13.54
C GLY A 44 -2.88 -5.18 -12.04
N GLY A 45 -3.81 -5.88 -11.39
CA GLY A 45 -3.67 -6.27 -9.98
C GLY A 45 -2.51 -7.24 -9.73
N THR A 46 -2.22 -8.13 -10.69
CA THR A 46 -1.07 -9.05 -10.64
C THR A 46 0.24 -8.28 -10.68
N LEU A 47 0.39 -7.36 -11.64
CA LEU A 47 1.60 -6.56 -11.79
C LEU A 47 1.86 -5.71 -10.54
N ARG A 48 0.82 -5.07 -10.00
CA ARG A 48 0.85 -4.36 -8.73
C ARG A 48 1.36 -5.26 -7.59
N ASP A 49 0.75 -6.43 -7.42
CA ASP A 49 1.06 -7.31 -6.28
C ASP A 49 2.49 -7.84 -6.37
N VAL A 50 2.99 -8.17 -7.58
CA VAL A 50 4.39 -8.58 -7.79
C VAL A 50 5.37 -7.46 -7.47
N ILE A 51 5.11 -6.23 -7.94
CA ILE A 51 5.98 -5.07 -7.67
C ILE A 51 6.04 -4.74 -6.18
N LEU A 52 4.90 -4.88 -5.48
CA LEU A 52 4.82 -4.67 -4.04
C LEU A 52 5.34 -5.87 -3.22
N ASN A 53 5.86 -6.91 -3.88
CA ASN A 53 6.34 -8.15 -3.27
C ASN A 53 5.28 -8.83 -2.36
N LEU A 54 4.03 -8.86 -2.84
CA LEU A 54 2.89 -9.51 -2.19
C LEU A 54 2.52 -10.82 -2.89
N PRO A 55 1.87 -11.76 -2.19
CA PRO A 55 1.20 -12.86 -2.85
C PRO A 55 0.11 -12.34 -3.79
N VAL A 56 0.11 -12.83 -5.02
CA VAL A 56 -0.85 -12.43 -6.06
C VAL A 56 -2.27 -12.82 -5.65
N PHE A 57 -3.19 -11.85 -5.66
CA PHE A 57 -4.52 -12.00 -5.07
C PHE A 57 -5.36 -13.18 -5.61
N TRP A 58 -5.28 -13.48 -6.91
CA TRP A 58 -6.04 -14.58 -7.53
C TRP A 58 -5.40 -15.95 -7.29
N VAL A 59 -4.11 -16.00 -6.95
CA VAL A 59 -3.43 -17.23 -6.50
C VAL A 59 -3.87 -17.56 -5.07
N ALA A 60 -3.98 -16.53 -4.23
CA ALA A 60 -4.47 -16.68 -2.85
C ALA A 60 -5.97 -17.02 -2.80
N ASN A 61 -6.76 -16.54 -3.78
CA ASN A 61 -8.19 -16.79 -3.87
C ASN A 61 -8.62 -17.04 -5.33
N GLY A 62 -8.83 -18.31 -5.68
CA GLY A 62 -9.23 -18.71 -7.03
C GLY A 62 -10.58 -18.16 -7.51
N GLY A 63 -11.40 -17.58 -6.63
CA GLY A 63 -12.69 -16.99 -6.98
C GLY A 63 -12.58 -15.85 -7.99
N TYR A 64 -11.45 -15.12 -8.02
CA TYR A 64 -11.23 -14.05 -9.00
C TYR A 64 -11.11 -14.57 -10.44
N VAL A 65 -10.42 -15.70 -10.64
CA VAL A 65 -10.32 -16.35 -11.96
C VAL A 65 -11.69 -16.88 -12.39
N LEU A 66 -12.45 -17.43 -11.44
CA LEU A 66 -13.80 -17.92 -11.70
C LEU A 66 -14.73 -16.79 -12.18
N ILE A 67 -14.63 -15.60 -11.59
CA ILE A 67 -15.39 -14.42 -12.03
C ILE A 67 -15.01 -14.00 -13.45
N CYS A 68 -13.72 -13.96 -13.77
CA CYS A 68 -13.27 -13.70 -15.14
C CYS A 68 -13.87 -14.70 -16.13
N ALA A 69 -13.88 -15.99 -15.78
CA ALA A 69 -14.45 -17.04 -16.63
C ALA A 69 -15.98 -16.89 -16.79
N VAL A 70 -16.71 -16.66 -15.70
CA VAL A 70 -18.17 -16.45 -15.72
C VAL A 70 -18.52 -15.23 -16.57
N VAL A 71 -17.83 -14.11 -16.38
CA VAL A 71 -18.05 -12.90 -17.17
C VAL A 71 -17.73 -13.11 -18.65
N ALA A 72 -16.62 -13.79 -18.96
CA ALA A 72 -16.26 -14.13 -20.33
C ALA A 72 -17.36 -14.94 -21.04
N LEU A 73 -17.90 -15.96 -20.37
CA LEU A 73 -18.99 -16.79 -20.90
C LEU A 73 -20.28 -15.98 -21.08
N LEU A 74 -20.65 -15.17 -20.07
CA LEU A 74 -21.82 -14.31 -20.16
C LEU A 74 -21.72 -13.34 -21.33
N VAL A 75 -20.57 -12.68 -21.51
CA VAL A 75 -20.34 -11.78 -22.62
C VAL A 75 -20.30 -12.54 -23.96
N PHE A 76 -19.71 -13.73 -24.02
CA PHE A 76 -19.70 -14.57 -25.22
C PHE A 76 -21.11 -14.85 -25.76
N PHE A 77 -22.03 -15.26 -24.89
CA PHE A 77 -23.42 -15.55 -25.28
C PHE A 77 -24.31 -14.30 -25.41
N SER A 78 -23.99 -13.20 -24.73
CA SER A 78 -24.85 -11.99 -24.74
C SER A 78 -24.40 -10.91 -25.72
N ALA A 79 -23.13 -10.86 -26.12
CA ALA A 79 -22.57 -9.75 -26.91
C ALA A 79 -23.21 -9.56 -28.28
N HIS A 80 -23.87 -10.59 -28.83
CA HIS A 80 -24.65 -10.47 -30.07
C HIS A 80 -25.95 -9.65 -29.91
N ARG A 81 -26.45 -9.43 -28.68
CA ARG A 81 -27.70 -8.69 -28.41
C ARG A 81 -27.51 -7.18 -28.32
N PHE A 82 -26.28 -6.70 -28.20
CA PHE A 82 -26.00 -5.27 -28.03
C PHE A 82 -25.69 -4.61 -29.37
N GLU A 83 -26.44 -3.55 -29.71
CA GLU A 83 -26.26 -2.76 -30.92
C GLU A 83 -24.86 -2.14 -31.04
N SER A 84 -24.27 -1.69 -29.92
CA SER A 84 -22.95 -1.06 -29.91
C SER A 84 -22.04 -1.62 -28.83
N ARG A 85 -21.40 -2.76 -29.15
CA ARG A 85 -20.34 -3.38 -28.32
C ARG A 85 -19.24 -2.39 -27.94
N TYR A 86 -18.97 -1.42 -28.84
CA TYR A 86 -17.95 -0.39 -28.64
C TYR A 86 -18.32 0.63 -27.56
N LYS A 87 -19.56 1.14 -27.54
CA LYS A 87 -20.02 2.06 -26.49
C LYS A 87 -20.00 1.39 -25.12
N LEU A 88 -20.47 0.15 -25.05
CA LEU A 88 -20.45 -0.62 -23.80
C LEU A 88 -19.03 -0.85 -23.28
N LEU A 89 -18.10 -1.18 -24.19
CA LEU A 89 -16.68 -1.33 -23.87
C LEU A 89 -16.10 -0.05 -23.28
N LEU A 90 -16.32 1.11 -23.91
CA LEU A 90 -15.80 2.40 -23.42
C LEU A 90 -16.32 2.76 -22.02
N TRP A 91 -17.62 2.58 -21.77
CA TRP A 91 -18.20 2.89 -20.46
C TRP A 91 -17.70 1.94 -19.37
N LEU A 92 -17.66 0.64 -19.65
CA LEU A 92 -17.13 -0.34 -18.69
C LEU A 92 -15.65 -0.10 -18.42
N ASP A 93 -14.87 0.29 -19.43
CA ASP A 93 -13.46 0.63 -19.24
C ASP A 93 -13.28 1.87 -18.37
N ALA A 94 -14.08 2.92 -18.59
CA ALA A 94 -14.07 4.12 -17.74
C ALA A 94 -14.40 3.80 -16.27
N ILE A 95 -15.41 2.95 -16.03
CA ILE A 95 -15.78 2.50 -14.68
C ILE A 95 -14.66 1.67 -14.06
N GLY A 96 -14.09 0.73 -14.82
CA GLY A 96 -12.97 -0.10 -14.39
C GLY A 96 -11.77 0.75 -14.02
N LEU A 97 -11.37 1.69 -14.88
CA LEU A 97 -10.24 2.58 -14.69
C LEU A 97 -10.39 3.43 -13.41
N ALA A 98 -11.59 3.98 -13.18
CA ALA A 98 -11.89 4.73 -11.96
C ALA A 98 -11.80 3.85 -10.70
N ALA A 99 -12.38 2.65 -10.73
CA ALA A 99 -12.36 1.75 -9.57
C ALA A 99 -10.95 1.24 -9.26
N PHE A 100 -10.20 0.75 -10.26
CA PHE A 100 -8.88 0.15 -10.06
C PHE A 100 -7.80 1.19 -9.78
N SER A 101 -7.94 2.42 -10.27
CA SER A 101 -7.01 3.49 -9.91
C SER A 101 -7.08 3.80 -8.42
N VAL A 102 -8.30 3.93 -7.88
CA VAL A 102 -8.52 4.16 -6.44
C VAL A 102 -8.12 2.95 -5.61
N MET A 103 -8.52 1.73 -5.99
CA MET A 103 -8.19 0.53 -5.22
C MET A 103 -6.70 0.19 -5.28
N GLY A 104 -6.05 0.36 -6.43
CA GLY A 104 -4.60 0.23 -6.59
C GLY A 104 -3.85 1.22 -5.73
N ALA A 105 -4.25 2.49 -5.75
CA ALA A 105 -3.66 3.54 -4.91
C ALA A 105 -3.86 3.27 -3.41
N ALA A 106 -5.09 2.91 -3.00
CA ALA A 106 -5.39 2.58 -1.62
C ALA A 106 -4.51 1.43 -1.10
N LYS A 107 -4.35 0.36 -1.89
CA LYS A 107 -3.49 -0.78 -1.53
C LYS A 107 -2.01 -0.39 -1.48
N GLY A 108 -1.52 0.38 -2.48
CA GLY A 108 -0.15 0.87 -2.52
C GLY A 108 0.20 1.76 -1.33
N LEU A 109 -0.71 2.66 -0.96
CA LEU A 109 -0.56 3.53 0.22
C LEU A 109 -0.58 2.73 1.52
N ALA A 110 -1.48 1.76 1.66
CA ALA A 110 -1.59 0.95 2.87
C ALA A 110 -0.33 0.11 3.15
N ILE A 111 0.36 -0.33 2.10
CA ILE A 111 1.56 -1.18 2.22
C ILE A 111 2.82 -0.35 2.39
N THR A 112 3.00 0.66 1.54
CA THR A 112 4.27 1.39 1.45
C THR A 112 4.27 2.68 2.26
N GLY A 113 3.10 3.24 2.56
CA GLY A 113 2.95 4.57 3.16
C GLY A 113 3.39 5.73 2.24
N SER A 114 3.84 5.45 1.02
CA SER A 114 4.35 6.46 0.09
C SER A 114 3.25 6.95 -0.85
N PRO A 115 2.95 8.26 -0.89
CA PRO A 115 2.00 8.84 -1.84
C PRO A 115 2.42 8.62 -3.30
N VAL A 116 3.73 8.64 -3.59
CA VAL A 116 4.26 8.43 -4.94
C VAL A 116 3.99 7.00 -5.39
N VAL A 117 4.30 6.01 -4.54
CA VAL A 117 4.06 4.60 -4.87
C VAL A 117 2.56 4.30 -4.96
N SER A 118 1.73 4.96 -4.16
CA SER A 118 0.27 4.91 -4.26
C SER A 118 -0.24 5.37 -5.63
N VAL A 119 0.20 6.54 -6.12
CA VAL A 119 -0.19 7.01 -7.46
C VAL A 119 0.28 6.05 -8.55
N VAL A 120 1.54 5.60 -8.48
CA VAL A 120 2.11 4.69 -9.48
C VAL A 120 1.35 3.36 -9.50
N THR A 121 1.09 2.76 -8.35
CA THR A 121 0.35 1.48 -8.26
C THR A 121 -1.11 1.62 -8.65
N GLY A 122 -1.76 2.76 -8.35
CA GLY A 122 -3.10 3.07 -8.85
C GLY A 122 -3.15 3.14 -10.38
N VAL A 123 -2.28 3.95 -10.98
CA VAL A 123 -2.17 4.08 -12.44
C VAL A 123 -1.89 2.72 -13.07
N LEU A 124 -0.89 1.99 -12.54
CA LEU A 124 -0.46 0.70 -13.07
C LEU A 124 -1.55 -0.38 -12.97
N THR A 125 -2.33 -0.41 -11.89
CA THR A 125 -3.46 -1.34 -11.75
C THR A 125 -4.56 -1.05 -12.76
N ALA A 126 -4.85 0.24 -13.01
CA ALA A 126 -5.91 0.65 -13.93
C ALA A 126 -5.50 0.50 -15.41
N THR A 127 -4.28 0.94 -15.77
CA THR A 127 -3.85 1.00 -17.17
C THR A 127 -3.46 -0.36 -17.73
N PHE A 128 -2.93 -1.28 -16.92
CA PHE A 128 -2.66 -2.65 -17.39
C PHE A 128 -3.95 -3.43 -17.69
N GLY A 129 -5.06 -3.10 -17.02
CA GLY A 129 -6.39 -3.56 -17.44
C GLY A 129 -6.78 -2.98 -18.81
N GLY A 130 -6.58 -1.68 -18.99
CA GLY A 130 -6.86 -0.96 -20.25
C GLY A 130 -5.99 -1.34 -21.46
N ILE A 131 -4.98 -2.21 -21.31
CA ILE A 131 -4.15 -2.69 -22.43
C ILE A 131 -5.01 -3.34 -23.52
N ALA A 132 -6.12 -4.01 -23.18
CA ALA A 132 -7.02 -4.55 -24.19
C ALA A 132 -7.58 -3.46 -25.13
N LEU A 133 -7.88 -2.29 -24.59
CA LEU A 133 -8.38 -1.14 -25.35
C LEU A 133 -7.25 -0.46 -26.14
N GLY A 134 -6.08 -0.27 -25.50
CA GLY A 134 -4.90 0.30 -26.15
C GLY A 134 -4.36 -0.57 -27.28
N SER A 135 -4.15 -1.86 -27.04
CA SER A 135 -3.77 -2.84 -28.05
C SER A 135 -4.83 -2.98 -29.15
N TRP A 136 -6.11 -2.80 -28.83
CA TRP A 136 -7.16 -2.77 -29.84
C TRP A 136 -7.08 -1.51 -30.73
N ILE A 137 -6.96 -0.31 -30.15
CA ILE A 137 -6.84 0.95 -30.91
C ILE A 137 -5.64 0.88 -31.85
N TRP A 138 -4.46 0.54 -31.31
CA TRP A 138 -3.25 0.46 -32.11
C TRP A 138 -3.27 -0.72 -33.09
N GLY A 139 -3.91 -1.82 -32.73
CA GLY A 139 -4.14 -2.96 -33.65
C GLY A 139 -5.04 -2.60 -34.83
N VAL A 140 -6.11 -1.81 -34.63
CA VAL A 140 -6.95 -1.34 -35.74
C VAL A 140 -6.20 -0.36 -36.65
N VAL A 141 -5.41 0.55 -36.06
CA VAL A 141 -4.58 1.47 -36.85
C VAL A 141 -3.52 0.70 -37.63
N ALA A 142 -2.92 -0.34 -37.04
CA ALA A 142 -1.95 -1.20 -37.70
C ALA A 142 -2.59 -2.06 -38.81
N ASP A 143 -3.79 -2.60 -38.59
CA ASP A 143 -4.54 -3.36 -39.61
C ASP A 143 -4.92 -2.48 -40.80
N ALA A 144 -5.30 -1.22 -40.56
CA ALA A 144 -5.79 -0.30 -41.60
C ALA A 144 -4.69 0.46 -42.35
N HIS A 145 -3.61 0.83 -41.65
CA HIS A 145 -2.57 1.73 -42.17
C HIS A 145 -1.15 1.15 -42.07
N GLY A 146 -1.00 -0.09 -41.60
CA GLY A 146 0.28 -0.74 -41.40
C GLY A 146 0.91 -0.44 -40.04
N ALA A 147 1.74 -1.38 -39.55
CA ALA A 147 2.38 -1.29 -38.24
C ALA A 147 3.33 -0.08 -38.11
N GLU A 148 3.94 0.36 -39.21
CA GLU A 148 4.83 1.53 -39.24
C GLU A 148 4.09 2.82 -38.84
N ILE A 149 2.95 3.10 -39.48
CA ILE A 149 2.14 4.30 -39.20
C ILE A 149 1.57 4.24 -37.78
N ALA A 150 1.14 3.07 -37.32
CA ALA A 150 0.65 2.88 -35.96
C ALA A 150 1.72 3.21 -34.90
N LEU A 151 2.96 2.76 -35.12
CA LEU A 151 4.08 3.04 -34.22
C LEU A 151 4.49 4.52 -34.23
N ILE A 152 4.52 5.16 -35.40
CA ILE A 152 4.81 6.60 -35.52
C ILE A 152 3.73 7.43 -34.82
N ALA A 153 2.45 7.10 -35.01
CA ALA A 153 1.35 7.77 -34.35
C ALA A 153 1.36 7.57 -32.83
N ALA A 154 1.72 6.37 -32.36
CA ALA A 154 1.89 6.09 -30.93
C ALA A 154 3.04 6.91 -30.33
N ALA A 155 4.19 7.00 -31.02
CA ALA A 155 5.30 7.84 -30.61
C ALA A 155 4.90 9.33 -30.55
N GLY A 156 4.15 9.82 -31.54
CA GLY A 156 3.60 11.17 -31.54
C GLY A 156 2.65 11.43 -30.37
N ALA A 157 1.75 10.49 -30.05
CA ALA A 157 0.87 10.59 -28.90
C ALA A 157 1.65 10.61 -27.56
N MET A 158 2.72 9.82 -27.44
CA MET A 158 3.60 9.84 -26.26
C MET A 158 4.33 11.18 -26.11
N LEU A 159 4.86 11.74 -27.21
CA LEU A 159 5.51 13.05 -27.20
C LEU A 159 4.53 14.18 -26.86
N ALA A 160 3.30 14.12 -27.38
CA ALA A 160 2.25 15.07 -27.03
C ALA A 160 1.85 14.97 -25.55
N GLY A 161 1.72 13.76 -25.01
CA GLY A 161 1.48 13.54 -23.58
C GLY A 161 2.61 14.11 -22.70
N ALA A 162 3.87 13.91 -23.11
CA ALA A 162 5.02 14.50 -22.44
C ALA A 162 5.01 16.04 -22.54
N ALA A 163 4.68 16.60 -23.71
CA ALA A 163 4.55 18.04 -23.93
C ALA A 163 3.47 18.66 -23.03
N ILE A 164 2.31 18.01 -22.89
CA ILE A 164 1.24 18.44 -21.97
C ILE A 164 1.75 18.51 -20.53
N GLY A 165 2.64 17.60 -20.12
CA GLY A 165 3.28 17.63 -18.79
C GLY A 165 4.10 18.90 -18.52
N PHE A 166 4.57 19.60 -19.55
CA PHE A 166 5.24 20.90 -19.40
C PHE A 166 4.25 22.07 -19.25
N PHE A 167 3.04 21.96 -19.81
CA PHE A 167 2.01 23.01 -19.76
C PHE A 167 1.02 22.84 -18.61
N LEU A 168 0.80 21.61 -18.14
CA LEU A 168 0.02 21.26 -16.97
C LEU A 168 0.94 20.68 -15.91
N PRO A 169 1.76 21.51 -15.23
CA PRO A 169 2.56 21.04 -14.12
C PRO A 169 1.61 20.44 -13.08
N LEU A 170 1.79 19.15 -12.79
CA LEU A 170 1.10 18.50 -11.69
C LEU A 170 1.30 19.39 -10.45
N PRO A 171 0.23 19.67 -9.67
CA PRO A 171 0.37 20.41 -8.43
C PRO A 171 1.52 19.80 -7.66
N LYS A 172 2.49 20.63 -7.22
CA LYS A 172 3.58 20.17 -6.37
C LYS A 172 2.92 19.46 -5.19
N GLN A 173 2.88 18.12 -5.23
CA GLN A 173 2.62 17.35 -4.04
C GLN A 173 3.66 17.86 -3.07
N THR A 174 3.24 18.36 -1.91
CA THR A 174 4.14 18.68 -0.81
C THR A 174 4.97 17.42 -0.64
N VAL A 175 6.19 17.42 -1.16
CA VAL A 175 7.04 16.24 -1.20
C VAL A 175 7.26 15.93 0.26
N LEU A 176 6.53 14.94 0.78
CA LEU A 176 6.78 14.44 2.11
C LEU A 176 8.24 14.03 2.07
N ASN A 177 9.06 14.74 2.84
CA ASN A 177 10.48 14.48 2.85
C ASN A 177 10.66 13.10 3.51
N LEU A 178 10.89 12.09 2.66
CA LEU A 178 11.06 10.70 3.10
C LEU A 178 12.52 10.38 3.43
N ASP A 179 13.43 11.37 3.37
CA ASP A 179 14.81 11.14 3.73
C ASP A 179 14.91 10.73 5.21
N PRO A 180 15.86 9.84 5.56
CA PRO A 180 16.06 9.43 6.94
C PRO A 180 16.35 10.65 7.85
N LEU A 181 15.52 10.82 8.88
CA LEU A 181 15.63 11.93 9.83
C LEU A 181 16.96 11.90 10.61
N ASN A 182 17.57 10.72 10.77
CA ASN A 182 18.86 10.48 11.43
C ASN A 182 19.04 11.13 12.81
N ARG A 183 17.94 11.45 13.52
CA ARG A 183 17.95 12.06 14.85
C ARG A 183 18.10 11.04 15.99
N PHE A 184 17.89 9.74 15.72
CA PHE A 184 17.98 8.69 16.73
C PHE A 184 19.43 8.44 17.14
N LYS A 185 19.74 8.71 18.42
CA LYS A 185 20.98 8.28 19.07
C LYS A 185 20.70 7.02 19.89
N GLU A 186 21.55 6.01 19.72
CA GLU A 186 21.45 4.78 20.50
C GLU A 186 21.65 5.09 21.98
N PRO A 187 20.73 4.67 22.87
CA PRO A 187 20.85 4.97 24.30
C PRO A 187 22.00 4.17 24.92
N MET A 188 22.70 4.79 25.88
CA MET A 188 23.64 4.06 26.71
C MET A 188 22.87 3.08 27.61
N LEU A 189 23.11 1.78 27.39
CA LEU A 189 22.55 0.72 28.21
C LEU A 189 23.55 0.26 29.26
N SER A 190 23.07 0.02 30.48
CA SER A 190 23.83 -0.59 31.58
C SER A 190 23.97 -2.12 31.43
N LEU A 191 23.29 -2.73 30.45
CA LEU A 191 23.37 -4.15 30.12
C LEU A 191 24.20 -4.36 28.84
N ASP A 192 25.00 -5.43 28.81
CA ASP A 192 25.77 -5.79 27.62
C ASP A 192 24.91 -6.58 26.62
N LEU A 193 24.14 -5.85 25.81
CA LEU A 193 23.28 -6.46 24.81
C LEU A 193 24.05 -6.81 23.53
N LYS A 194 24.07 -8.10 23.19
CA LYS A 194 24.41 -8.55 21.84
C LYS A 194 23.36 -8.07 20.83
N PRO A 195 23.72 -7.84 19.55
CA PRO A 195 22.77 -7.39 18.52
C PRO A 195 21.52 -8.28 18.36
N ARG A 196 21.67 -9.60 18.58
CA ARG A 196 20.58 -10.58 18.49
C ARG A 196 19.77 -10.75 19.79
N SER A 197 20.10 -10.03 20.85
CA SER A 197 19.37 -10.11 22.13
C SER A 197 17.96 -9.56 21.99
N GLY A 198 16.98 -10.30 22.46
CA GLY A 198 15.57 -9.90 22.52
C GLY A 198 14.71 -11.00 23.15
N PRO A 199 13.37 -10.92 23.06
CA PRO A 199 12.59 -9.79 22.55
C PRO A 199 12.81 -8.51 23.36
N ILE A 200 12.69 -7.35 22.72
CA ILE A 200 12.78 -6.04 23.37
C ILE A 200 11.38 -5.43 23.44
N ALA A 201 10.90 -5.18 24.65
CA ALA A 201 9.66 -4.49 24.92
C ALA A 201 9.92 -3.01 25.15
N ILE A 202 9.13 -2.16 24.49
CA ILE A 202 9.23 -0.71 24.60
C ILE A 202 7.94 -0.19 25.19
N MET A 203 8.05 0.61 26.24
CA MET A 203 6.94 1.37 26.81
C MET A 203 7.25 2.86 26.74
N ILE A 204 6.30 3.66 26.27
CA ILE A 204 6.41 5.12 26.23
C ILE A 204 5.22 5.71 26.96
N GLU A 205 5.50 6.44 28.02
CA GLU A 205 4.50 7.10 28.85
C GLU A 205 4.29 8.54 28.37
N TYR A 206 3.04 8.90 28.14
CA TYR A 206 2.57 10.23 27.77
C TYR A 206 1.59 10.73 28.83
N ILE A 207 1.73 11.99 29.23
CA ILE A 207 0.76 12.70 30.06
C ILE A 207 -0.01 13.65 29.13
N ILE A 208 -1.31 13.43 29.00
CA ILE A 208 -2.20 14.13 28.05
C ILE A 208 -3.37 14.74 28.83
N ARG A 209 -3.69 16.01 28.56
CA ARG A 209 -4.84 16.70 29.16
C ARG A 209 -6.15 16.17 28.56
N GLU A 210 -7.24 16.18 29.33
CA GLU A 210 -8.51 15.59 28.89
C GLU A 210 -9.04 16.24 27.61
N GLU A 211 -8.87 17.57 27.48
CA GLU A 211 -9.26 18.33 26.30
C GLU A 211 -8.51 17.95 25.01
N ASP A 212 -7.27 17.45 25.15
CA ASP A 212 -6.39 17.12 24.03
C ASP A 212 -6.52 15.64 23.60
N VAL A 213 -7.27 14.82 24.36
CA VAL A 213 -7.40 13.37 24.13
C VAL A 213 -7.90 13.03 22.71
N PRO A 214 -8.92 13.68 22.13
CA PRO A 214 -9.38 13.35 20.78
C PRO A 214 -8.30 13.56 19.71
N GLU A 215 -7.55 14.66 19.81
CA GLU A 215 -6.46 14.96 18.88
C GLU A 215 -5.27 14.01 19.08
N PHE A 216 -4.96 13.68 20.34
CA PHE A 216 -3.94 12.70 20.69
C PHE A 216 -4.27 11.33 20.11
N LEU A 217 -5.50 10.83 20.26
CA LEU A 217 -5.92 9.54 19.72
C LEU A 217 -5.83 9.49 18.19
N ALA A 218 -6.24 10.56 17.50
CA ALA A 218 -6.08 10.67 16.06
C ALA A 218 -4.60 10.60 15.64
N THR A 219 -3.75 11.36 16.33
CA THR A 219 -2.30 11.37 16.06
C THR A 219 -1.64 10.03 16.40
N MET A 220 -2.10 9.34 17.44
CA MET A 220 -1.62 8.01 17.82
C MET A 220 -2.07 6.92 16.85
N ALA A 221 -3.20 7.08 16.16
CA ALA A 221 -3.58 6.19 15.07
C ALA A 221 -2.56 6.24 13.92
N ASP A 222 -2.05 7.44 13.61
CA ASP A 222 -0.98 7.63 12.61
C ASP A 222 0.35 7.06 13.11
N ARG A 223 0.69 7.33 14.37
CA ARG A 223 1.87 6.77 15.04
C ARG A 223 1.88 5.25 15.00
N GLY A 224 0.77 4.61 15.33
CA GLY A 224 0.65 3.16 15.33
C GLY A 224 0.82 2.54 13.93
N ARG A 225 0.40 3.23 12.86
CA ARG A 225 0.66 2.80 11.48
C ARG A 225 2.15 2.88 11.15
N ILE A 226 2.81 3.99 11.50
CA ILE A 226 4.26 4.18 11.32
C ILE A 226 5.04 3.09 12.07
N ARG A 227 4.70 2.81 13.34
CA ARG A 227 5.36 1.77 14.14
C ARG A 227 5.29 0.39 13.50
N ARG A 228 4.10 -0.02 13.04
CA ARG A 228 3.89 -1.33 12.40
C ARG A 228 4.61 -1.43 11.06
N ARG A 229 4.57 -0.38 10.24
CA ARG A 229 5.36 -0.26 8.99
C ARG A 229 6.85 -0.48 9.26
N ASP A 230 7.34 0.10 10.35
CA ASP A 230 8.74 0.02 10.73
C ASP A 230 9.06 -1.28 11.52
N GLY A 231 8.16 -2.27 11.57
CA GLY A 231 8.44 -3.60 12.10
C GLY A 231 8.16 -3.80 13.60
N ALA A 232 7.48 -2.86 14.26
CA ALA A 232 6.98 -3.08 15.61
C ALA A 232 5.85 -4.12 15.62
N ARG A 233 5.87 -5.04 16.58
CA ARG A 233 4.85 -6.08 16.79
C ARG A 233 4.02 -5.78 18.04
N ASN A 234 2.77 -6.25 18.03
CA ASN A 234 1.81 -6.10 19.14
C ASN A 234 1.74 -4.67 19.67
N TRP A 235 1.67 -3.69 18.76
CA TRP A 235 1.53 -2.29 19.14
C TRP A 235 0.16 -2.08 19.81
N THR A 236 0.17 -1.47 20.98
CA THR A 236 -1.01 -1.13 21.75
C THR A 236 -0.87 0.25 22.37
N LEU A 237 -2.00 0.92 22.58
CA LEU A 237 -2.09 2.15 23.37
C LEU A 237 -3.05 1.89 24.51
N ALA A 238 -2.58 2.05 25.74
CA ALA A 238 -3.37 1.87 26.94
C ALA A 238 -3.55 3.22 27.66
N ARG A 239 -4.66 3.37 28.36
CA ARG A 239 -4.91 4.46 29.30
C ARG A 239 -4.77 3.89 30.70
N ASP A 240 -4.04 4.58 31.57
CA ASP A 240 -3.92 4.18 32.97
C ASP A 240 -5.26 4.42 33.69
N LEU A 241 -5.69 3.43 34.48
CA LEU A 241 -6.95 3.46 35.22
C LEU A 241 -6.87 4.23 36.53
N GLU A 242 -5.68 4.27 37.15
CA GLU A 242 -5.43 5.00 38.39
C GLU A 242 -5.11 6.46 38.10
N ASN A 243 -4.43 6.73 36.97
CA ASN A 243 -4.16 8.08 36.49
C ASN A 243 -4.65 8.29 35.05
N PRO A 244 -5.88 8.76 34.84
CA PRO A 244 -6.46 8.90 33.51
C PRO A 244 -5.71 9.84 32.56
N SER A 245 -4.84 10.72 33.07
CA SER A 245 -4.01 11.59 32.22
C SER A 245 -2.84 10.82 31.58
N VAL A 246 -2.51 9.63 32.10
CA VAL A 246 -1.37 8.83 31.64
C VAL A 246 -1.82 7.83 30.57
N TRP A 247 -1.12 7.90 29.44
CA TRP A 247 -1.28 7.02 28.30
C TRP A 247 0.04 6.30 28.01
N ILE A 248 -0.04 5.00 27.72
CA ILE A 248 1.12 4.13 27.55
C ILE A 248 1.09 3.52 26.15
N GLU A 249 2.02 3.93 25.29
CA GLU A 249 2.32 3.22 24.04
C GLU A 249 3.21 2.01 24.38
N HIS A 250 2.81 0.83 23.93
CA HIS A 250 3.56 -0.41 24.14
C HIS A 250 3.75 -1.16 22.82
N TYR A 251 4.95 -1.67 22.55
CA TYR A 251 5.24 -2.52 21.40
C TYR A 251 6.51 -3.35 21.59
N HIS A 252 6.66 -4.39 20.76
CA HIS A 252 7.82 -5.28 20.78
C HIS A 252 8.64 -5.21 19.49
N THR A 253 9.94 -5.42 19.63
CA THR A 253 10.84 -5.73 18.50
C THR A 253 11.59 -7.04 18.76
N PRO A 254 11.84 -7.87 17.73
CA PRO A 254 12.42 -9.21 17.94
C PRO A 254 13.81 -9.21 18.59
N THR A 255 14.64 -8.23 18.26
CA THR A 255 16.04 -8.12 18.72
C THR A 255 16.45 -6.67 18.91
N TRP A 256 17.57 -6.43 19.61
CA TRP A 256 18.15 -5.11 19.80
C TRP A 256 18.53 -4.43 18.48
N VAL A 257 19.11 -5.17 17.53
CA VAL A 257 19.45 -4.60 16.21
C VAL A 257 18.20 -4.19 15.43
N GLU A 258 17.11 -4.94 15.54
CA GLU A 258 15.82 -4.57 14.92
C GLU A 258 15.20 -3.34 15.59
N TYR A 259 15.36 -3.17 16.91
CA TYR A 259 14.99 -1.93 17.60
C TYR A 259 15.78 -0.72 17.07
N ILE A 260 17.09 -0.84 16.89
CA ILE A 260 17.91 0.25 16.33
C ILE A 260 17.47 0.57 14.90
N ARG A 261 17.32 -0.44 14.05
CA ARG A 261 16.89 -0.28 12.65
C ARG A 261 15.49 0.33 12.54
N HIS A 262 14.58 -0.07 13.41
CA HIS A 262 13.24 0.50 13.51
C HIS A 262 13.31 2.02 13.73
N ASN A 263 14.12 2.49 14.68
CA ASN A 263 14.21 3.92 14.98
C ASN A 263 15.04 4.72 13.95
N ARG A 264 15.99 4.09 13.25
CA ARG A 264 16.75 4.73 12.17
C ARG A 264 15.95 4.94 10.88
N ARG A 265 14.88 4.16 10.67
CA ARG A 265 14.00 4.27 9.49
C ARG A 265 12.99 5.43 9.56
N ALA A 266 12.96 6.19 10.66
CA ALA A 266 12.09 7.35 10.78
C ALA A 266 12.44 8.42 9.75
N THR A 267 11.44 8.88 9.00
CA THR A 267 11.60 9.91 7.96
C THR A 267 11.25 11.30 8.49
N HIS A 268 11.64 12.37 7.76
CA HIS A 268 11.21 13.73 8.09
C HIS A 268 9.68 13.90 8.06
N ALA A 269 9.00 13.22 7.14
CA ALA A 269 7.56 13.11 7.08
C ALA A 269 6.93 12.54 8.35
N ASP A 270 7.53 11.48 8.90
CA ASP A 270 7.07 10.85 10.15
C ASP A 270 7.36 11.73 11.38
N ALA A 271 8.33 12.65 11.28
CA ALA A 271 8.73 13.52 12.38
C ALA A 271 7.60 14.44 12.83
N VAL A 272 6.77 14.90 11.89
CA VAL A 272 5.61 15.78 12.16
C VAL A 272 4.65 15.12 13.15
N VAL A 273 4.40 13.81 13.01
CA VAL A 273 3.56 13.04 13.94
C VAL A 273 4.19 13.03 15.34
N GLY A 274 5.52 12.82 15.43
CA GLY A 274 6.24 12.85 16.70
C GLY A 274 6.26 14.23 17.36
N GLU A 275 6.35 15.30 16.58
CA GLU A 275 6.31 16.68 17.06
C GLU A 275 4.92 17.06 17.56
N ARG A 276 3.86 16.64 16.86
CA ARG A 276 2.48 16.83 17.31
C ARG A 276 2.19 16.09 18.62
N ILE A 277 2.64 14.84 18.75
CA ILE A 277 2.52 14.10 20.02
C ILE A 277 3.26 14.82 21.15
N ARG A 278 4.45 15.38 20.88
CA ARG A 278 5.21 16.14 21.88
C ARG A 278 4.50 17.44 22.28
N ALA A 279 3.84 18.11 21.33
CA ALA A 279 3.07 19.32 21.61
C ALA A 279 1.83 19.04 22.49
N LEU A 280 1.21 17.87 22.32
CA LEU A 280 0.07 17.42 23.13
C LEU A 280 0.50 16.86 24.50
N HIS A 281 1.79 16.61 24.71
CA HIS A 281 2.31 16.12 25.98
C HIS A 281 2.41 17.27 27.00
N SER A 282 1.76 17.10 28.15
CA SER A 282 1.69 18.11 29.22
C SER A 282 2.67 17.88 30.37
N GLY A 283 3.49 16.83 30.32
CA GLY A 283 4.53 16.59 31.31
C GLY A 283 5.71 17.57 31.18
N GLU A 284 6.35 17.89 32.31
CA GLU A 284 7.53 18.78 32.35
C GLU A 284 8.74 18.20 31.60
N ASN A 285 8.85 16.87 31.57
CA ASN A 285 9.92 16.15 30.89
C ASN A 285 9.44 15.55 29.57
N PRO A 286 10.34 15.26 28.61
CA PRO A 286 9.98 14.50 27.43
C PRO A 286 9.32 13.15 27.77
N PRO A 287 8.45 12.61 26.90
CA PRO A 287 7.78 11.33 27.13
C PRO A 287 8.76 10.23 27.56
N ARG A 288 8.46 9.57 28.67
CA ARG A 288 9.39 8.65 29.30
C ARG A 288 9.43 7.34 28.51
N VAL A 289 10.60 7.00 27.98
CA VAL A 289 10.80 5.77 27.21
C VAL A 289 11.51 4.71 28.06
N ARG A 290 10.80 3.63 28.39
CA ARG A 290 11.38 2.43 29.03
C ARG A 290 11.66 1.36 28.00
N ARG A 291 12.82 0.73 28.11
CA ARG A 291 13.30 -0.34 27.22
C ARG A 291 13.60 -1.53 28.10
N MET A 292 12.94 -2.64 27.83
CA MET A 292 13.04 -3.84 28.65
C MET A 292 13.38 -5.01 27.73
N ILE A 293 14.11 -5.97 28.28
CA ILE A 293 14.36 -7.22 27.59
C ILE A 293 13.52 -8.32 28.25
N GLU A 294 12.69 -8.97 27.47
CA GLU A 294 11.80 -10.01 27.97
C GLU A 294 12.57 -11.31 28.21
N ARG A 295 12.26 -12.00 29.30
CA ARG A 295 12.88 -13.28 29.64
C ARG A 295 11.83 -14.28 30.09
N PRO A 296 11.80 -15.50 29.51
CA PRO A 296 10.97 -16.56 30.04
C PRO A 296 11.50 -16.98 31.42
N THR A 297 10.61 -17.39 32.32
CA THR A 297 10.94 -17.82 33.68
C THR A 297 11.43 -19.27 33.76
N THR A 298 11.90 -19.83 32.64
CA THR A 298 12.38 -21.21 32.54
C THR A 298 13.82 -21.35 33.04
N ALA A 299 14.07 -22.41 33.81
CA ALA A 299 15.40 -22.79 34.28
C ALA A 299 16.39 -22.95 33.10
N GLY A 300 17.57 -22.31 33.20
CA GLY A 300 18.60 -22.34 32.15
C GLY A 300 18.63 -21.12 31.21
N THR A 301 17.76 -20.13 31.41
CA THR A 301 17.76 -18.90 30.62
C THR A 301 19.02 -18.07 30.92
N THR A 302 19.87 -17.85 29.92
CA THR A 302 21.09 -17.05 30.08
C THR A 302 20.73 -15.58 30.34
N LEU A 303 21.09 -15.09 31.52
CA LEU A 303 20.88 -13.68 31.88
C LEU A 303 21.82 -12.79 31.09
N VAL A 304 21.34 -11.61 30.72
CA VAL A 304 22.22 -10.59 30.13
C VAL A 304 23.03 -9.97 31.25
N SER A 305 24.35 -10.04 31.13
CA SER A 305 25.24 -9.46 32.13
C SER A 305 25.15 -7.93 32.15
N PRO A 306 25.23 -7.31 33.33
CA PRO A 306 25.54 -5.89 33.44
C PRO A 306 26.85 -5.59 32.71
N LYS A 307 26.95 -4.41 32.09
CA LYS A 307 28.24 -3.89 31.64
C LYS A 307 29.12 -3.66 32.87
N GLY A 308 30.42 -3.91 32.72
CA GLY A 308 31.42 -3.49 33.71
C GLY A 308 31.41 -1.96 33.90
N PRO A 309 32.11 -1.43 34.92
CA PRO A 309 32.20 0.01 35.14
C PRO A 309 32.68 0.71 33.87
N ILE A 310 31.97 1.77 33.49
CA ILE A 310 32.31 2.61 32.34
C ILE A 310 33.36 3.60 32.85
N ASP A 311 34.63 3.44 32.45
CA ASP A 311 35.64 4.46 32.71
C ASP A 311 35.22 5.75 31.99
N HIS A 312 35.08 6.83 32.76
CA HIS A 312 34.62 8.15 32.31
C HIS A 312 35.73 8.92 31.58
#